data_AF-A0A8C6USK8-F1
#
_entry.id   AF-A0A8C6USK8-F1
#
_cell.length_a   1.000
_cell.length_b   1.000
_cell.length_c   1.000
_cell.angle_alpha   90.00
_cell.angle_beta   90.00
_cell.angle_gamma   90.00
#
_symmetry.space_group_name_H-M   'P 1'
#
loop_
_entity.id
_entity.type
_entity.pdbx_description
1 polymer ?
#
loop_
_entity_poly.entity_id
_entity_poly.type
_entity_poly.pdbx_seq_one_letter_code
_entity_poly.pdbx_strand_id
1 'polypeptide(L)' 'MVTDNALYIGNHNWAGSDFAINVGVGLVLMLQNNLKNRARTILGQVRAAFDRDWRSLYKYCDSQLHTSGCMYNKM' A
#
# COMPACT_ATOMS: atom_id res chain seq x y z
N MET A 1 -3.95 -2.65 -2.49
CA MET A 1 -3.40 -3.25 -1.25
C MET A 1 -2.18 -4.08 -1.60
N VAL A 2 -1.11 -3.98 -0.81
CA VAL A 2 0.12 -4.77 -0.99
C VAL A 2 0.34 -5.62 0.26
N THR A 3 0.66 -6.89 0.08
CA THR A 3 1.05 -7.81 1.16
C THR A 3 2.45 -8.35 0.90
N ASP A 4 2.96 -9.23 1.77
CA ASP A 4 4.27 -9.83 1.56
C ASP A 4 4.39 -10.64 0.27
N ASN A 5 3.29 -11.24 -0.21
CA ASN A 5 3.32 -12.16 -1.35
C ASN A 5 2.26 -11.92 -2.42
N ALA A 6 1.39 -10.93 -2.22
CA ALA A 6 0.30 -10.62 -3.14
C ALA A 6 0.04 -9.11 -3.26
N LEU A 7 -0.45 -8.71 -4.42
CA LEU A 7 -0.85 -7.35 -4.77
C LEU A 7 -2.30 -7.37 -5.26
N TYR A 8 -3.16 -6.57 -4.65
CA TYR A 8 -4.51 -6.28 -5.11
C TYR A 8 -4.59 -4.87 -5.67
N ILE A 9 -5.10 -4.74 -6.89
CA ILE A 9 -5.44 -3.47 -7.55
C ILE A 9 -6.88 -3.58 -8.01
N GLY A 10 -7.74 -2.66 -7.59
CA GLY A 10 -9.15 -2.65 -8.00
C GLY A 10 -9.78 -1.30 -7.72
N ASN A 11 -11.03 -1.14 -8.15
CA ASN A 11 -11.80 0.09 -7.92
C ASN A 11 -12.44 0.13 -6.52
N HIS A 12 -12.65 -1.03 -5.89
CA HIS A 12 -13.34 -1.10 -4.59
C HIS A 12 -12.55 -0.44 -3.47
N ASN A 13 -13.22 0.49 -2.79
CA ASN A 13 -12.75 1.07 -1.54
C ASN A 13 -12.91 0.07 -0.40
N TRP A 14 -12.05 0.15 0.62
CA TRP A 14 -12.11 -0.74 1.79
C TRP A 14 -13.15 -0.30 2.83
N ALA A 15 -13.82 0.83 2.60
CA ALA A 15 -14.97 1.26 3.37
C ALA A 15 -16.15 0.29 3.13
N GLY A 16 -16.69 -0.30 4.20
CA GLY A 16 -17.65 -1.40 4.13
C GLY A 16 -18.92 -1.12 3.34
N SER A 17 -19.34 0.15 3.22
CA SER A 17 -20.50 0.55 2.41
C SER A 17 -20.25 0.46 0.89
N ASP A 18 -19.02 0.72 0.45
CA ASP A 18 -18.67 0.75 -0.98
C ASP A 18 -18.46 -0.65 -1.57
N PHE A 19 -18.19 -1.64 -0.72
CA PHE A 19 -17.96 -3.03 -1.13
C PHE A 19 -19.25 -3.78 -1.48
N ALA A 20 -20.37 -3.41 -0.84
CA ALA A 20 -21.64 -4.12 -0.98
C ALA A 20 -22.52 -3.61 -2.13
N ILE A 21 -22.32 -2.35 -2.55
CA ILE A 21 -23.26 -1.65 -3.44
C ILE A 21 -22.67 -1.45 -4.85
N ASN A 22 -21.34 -1.38 -4.98
CA ASN A 22 -20.70 -1.07 -6.26
C ASN A 22 -20.26 -2.33 -7.01
N VAL A 23 -20.64 -2.40 -8.29
CA VAL A 23 -20.02 -3.33 -9.25
C VAL A 23 -18.60 -2.84 -9.49
N GLY A 24 -17.62 -3.65 -9.12
CA GLY A 24 -16.22 -3.31 -9.32
C GLY A 24 -15.42 -4.51 -9.77
N VAL A 25 -14.24 -4.21 -10.29
CA VAL A 25 -13.29 -5.19 -10.81
C VAL A 25 -11.99 -5.02 -10.04
N GLY A 26 -11.38 -6.16 -9.72
CA GLY A 26 -10.08 -6.21 -9.07
C GLY A 26 -9.19 -7.26 -9.74
N LEU A 27 -7.91 -6.94 -9.83
CA LEU A 27 -6.84 -7.84 -10.22
C LEU A 27 -6.02 -8.21 -9.00
N VAL A 28 -5.84 -9.52 -8.79
CA VAL A 28 -4.96 -10.06 -7.76
C VAL A 28 -3.75 -10.72 -8.43
N LEU A 29 -2.56 -10.30 -8.03
CA LEU A 29 -1.30 -10.90 -8.41
C LEU A 29 -0.71 -11.61 -7.19
N MET A 30 -0.44 -12.91 -7.30
CA MET A 30 0.21 -13.71 -6.25
C MET A 30 1.54 -14.26 -6.76
N LEU A 31 2.60 -14.09 -5.97
CA LEU A 31 3.89 -14.68 -6.28
C LEU A 31 3.86 -16.15 -5.84
N GLN A 32 3.86 -17.09 -6.79
CA GLN A 32 3.75 -18.52 -6.43
C GLN A 32 5.01 -19.10 -5.79
N ASN A 33 6.20 -18.52 -6.07
CA ASN A 33 7.47 -19.00 -5.53
C ASN A 33 8.22 -17.89 -4.78
N ASN A 34 9.03 -18.27 -3.78
CA ASN A 34 10.06 -17.40 -3.22
C ASN A 34 11.15 -17.14 -4.26
N LEU A 35 10.85 -16.27 -5.22
CA LEU A 35 11.78 -15.86 -6.26
C LEU A 35 12.98 -15.23 -5.57
N LYS A 36 14.16 -15.84 -5.77
CA LYS A 36 15.44 -15.39 -5.20
C LYS A 36 15.75 -13.91 -5.50
N ASN A 37 15.07 -13.33 -6.49
CA ASN A 37 15.14 -11.91 -6.86
C ASN A 37 13.78 -11.20 -6.74
N ARG A 38 13.14 -11.23 -5.56
CA ARG A 38 11.85 -10.57 -5.32
C ARG A 38 11.86 -9.08 -5.70
N ALA A 39 12.98 -8.38 -5.53
CA ALA A 39 13.14 -6.98 -5.92
C ALA A 39 12.98 -6.70 -7.43
N ARG A 40 13.19 -7.70 -8.30
CA ARG A 40 12.98 -7.59 -9.76
C ARG A 40 11.59 -7.98 -10.23
N THR A 41 10.72 -8.40 -9.30
CA THR A 41 9.33 -8.75 -9.61
C THR A 41 8.45 -7.51 -9.54
N ILE A 42 7.30 -7.54 -10.24
CA ILE A 42 6.29 -6.47 -10.17
C ILE A 42 5.87 -6.21 -8.72
N LEU A 43 5.66 -7.28 -7.94
CA LEU A 43 5.33 -7.17 -6.51
C LEU A 43 6.43 -6.44 -5.72
N GLY A 44 7.70 -6.74 -5.99
CA GLY A 44 8.83 -6.08 -5.34
C GLY A 44 8.93 -4.59 -5.65
N GLN A 45 8.71 -4.21 -6.92
CA GLN A 45 8.72 -2.80 -7.34
C GLN A 45 7.55 -2.02 -6.72
N VAL A 46 6.34 -2.58 -6.73
CA VAL A 46 5.17 -1.95 -6.13
C VAL A 46 5.32 -1.85 -4.61
N ARG A 47 5.90 -2.86 -3.97
CA ARG A 47 6.25 -2.80 -2.54
C ARG A 47 7.26 -1.69 -2.25
N ALA A 48 8.31 -1.54 -3.05
CA ALA A 48 9.30 -0.48 -2.86
C ALA A 48 8.68 0.93 -2.99
N ALA A 49 7.76 1.13 -3.94
CA ALA A 49 7.01 2.38 -4.04
C ALA A 49 6.10 2.61 -2.82
N PHE A 50 5.41 1.57 -2.36
CA PHE A 50 4.60 1.63 -1.15
C PHE A 50 5.44 1.97 0.08
N ASP A 51 6.60 1.34 0.27
CA ASP A 51 7.50 1.58 1.40
C ASP A 51 8.10 3.00 1.37
N ARG A 52 8.42 3.52 0.18
CA ARG A 52 8.86 4.92 0.00
C ARG A 52 7.78 5.89 0.45
N ASP A 53 6.55 5.71 -0.01
CA ASP A 53 5.44 6.59 0.35
C ASP A 53 5.05 6.38 1.83
N TRP A 54 5.16 5.15 2.33
CA TRP A 54 4.97 4.79 3.73
C TRP A 54 6.08 5.29 4.66
N ARG A 55 7.23 5.71 4.15
CA ARG A 55 8.31 6.29 4.98
C ARG A 55 8.61 7.74 4.61
N SER A 56 7.77 8.33 3.75
CA SER A 56 7.91 9.70 3.33
C SER A 56 7.80 10.66 4.51
N LEU A 57 8.52 11.79 4.42
CA LEU A 57 8.42 12.90 5.37
C LEU A 57 7.11 13.69 5.20
N TYR A 58 6.40 13.49 4.08
CA TYR A 58 5.15 14.17 3.74
C TYR A 58 3.90 13.42 4.18
N LYS A 59 4.07 12.39 5.02
CA LYS A 59 2.92 11.65 5.55
C LYS A 59 2.19 12.53 6.55
N TYR A 60 0.86 12.57 6.47
CA TYR A 60 0.07 13.27 7.48
C TYR A 60 0.29 12.59 8.82
N CYS A 61 0.83 13.36 9.76
CA CYS A 61 1.14 12.87 11.08
C CYS A 61 -0.07 13.08 11.96
N ASP A 62 -0.77 11.98 12.22
CA ASP A 62 -1.79 11.97 13.25
C ASP A 62 -1.11 12.17 14.60
N SER A 63 -1.56 13.19 15.32
CA SER A 63 -1.07 13.59 16.65
C SER A 63 -1.06 12.46 17.69
N GLN A 64 -1.77 11.36 17.44
CA GLN A 64 -1.83 10.19 18.33
C GLN A 64 -0.73 9.15 18.09
N LEU A 65 0.01 9.22 16.97
CA LEU A 65 1.13 8.34 16.67
C LEU A 65 2.43 9.13 16.75
N HIS A 66 3.07 9.07 17.92
CA HIS A 66 4.35 9.73 18.17
C HIS A 66 5.48 9.02 17.40
N THR A 67 5.61 9.32 16.11
CA THR A 67 6.75 8.87 15.30
C THR A 67 7.73 10.01 15.07
N SER A 68 8.95 9.82 15.57
CA SER A 68 10.12 10.68 15.40
C SER A 68 10.56 10.71 13.92
N GLY A 69 9.90 11.56 13.14
CA GLY A 69 10.15 11.72 11.70
C GLY A 69 9.13 12.61 10.97
N CYS A 70 8.09 13.03 11.68
CA CYS A 70 7.03 13.90 11.19
C CYS A 70 7.44 15.38 11.21
N MET A 71 7.56 16.01 10.03
CA MET A 71 7.57 17.47 9.96
C MET A 71 6.14 17.99 10.03
N TYR A 72 5.79 18.68 11.12
CA TYR A 72 4.58 19.51 11.14
C TYR A 72 4.76 20.60 10.07
N ASN A 73 3.93 20.59 9.03
CA ASN A 73 3.72 21.79 8.23
C ASN A 73 3.00 22.79 9.14
N LYS A 74 3.80 23.65 9.78
CA LYS A 74 3.33 24.81 10.52
C LYS A 74 2.95 25.86 9.49
N MET A 75 1.66 25.98 9.18
CA MET A 75 1.12 27.21 8.61
C MET A 75 1.07 28.27 9.70
#